data_AF-A0A8J6YDR3-F1
#
_entry.id   AF-A0A8J6YDR3-F1
#
_cell.length_a   1.000
_cell.length_b   1.000
_cell.length_c   1.000
_cell.angle_alpha   90.00
_cell.angle_beta   90.00
_cell.angle_gamma   90.00
#
_symmetry.space_group_name_H-M   'P 1'
#
loop_
_entity.id
_entity.type
_entity.pdbx_description
1 polymer ?
#
loop_
_entity_poly.entity_id
_entity_poly.type
_entity_poly.pdbx_seq_one_letter_code
_entity_poly.pdbx_strand_id
1 'polypeptide(L)'
;MTSLVKSGRAVSAALWIAAFLVAVLLAVFQRTTGPSYPARGSVELAGGESITYRLPRSDEGRGTLRVTIPKPLDDLDAVLEWRRFPTDEPYRELIMASDGEGRLVASIPGQPAAAKVEYRVVVSGRAGSTIVPADEPVVARYRGSVPAGVLIPHILAMFASMLVSTRALFEVLRPGPLGGRRLILTSMGLLVVGGLVLGPIVQKFAFGAF
;
A
#
# COMPACT_ATOMS: atom_id res chain seq x y z
N MET A 1 45.44 -18.77 -13.96
CA MET A 1 44.04 -18.77 -14.46
C MET A 1 42.99 -18.88 -13.34
N THR A 2 43.27 -19.54 -12.22
CA THR A 2 42.32 -19.74 -11.09
C THR A 2 41.98 -18.48 -10.29
N SER A 3 42.90 -17.51 -10.13
CA SER A 3 42.64 -16.29 -9.35
C SER A 3 41.72 -15.28 -10.08
N LEU A 4 41.87 -15.13 -11.41
CA LEU A 4 41.03 -14.26 -12.25
C LEU A 4 39.57 -14.74 -12.31
N VAL A 5 39.35 -16.06 -12.33
CA VAL A 5 38.00 -16.65 -12.30
C VAL A 5 37.33 -16.44 -10.92
N LYS A 6 38.12 -16.50 -9.83
CA LYS A 6 37.63 -16.29 -8.47
C LYS A 6 37.20 -14.83 -8.24
N SER A 7 37.93 -13.86 -8.77
CA SER A 7 37.56 -12.43 -8.69
C SER A 7 36.29 -12.13 -9.49
N GLY A 8 36.12 -12.70 -10.68
CA GLY A 8 34.91 -12.52 -11.50
C GLY A 8 33.63 -13.03 -10.82
N ARG A 9 33.70 -14.18 -10.13
CA ARG A 9 32.56 -14.73 -9.38
C ARG A 9 32.22 -13.88 -8.15
N ALA A 10 33.22 -13.42 -7.41
CA ALA A 10 33.02 -12.56 -6.25
C ALA A 10 32.39 -11.21 -6.63
N VAL A 11 32.87 -10.59 -7.72
CA VAL A 11 32.28 -9.36 -8.25
C VAL A 11 30.83 -9.59 -8.66
N SER A 12 30.53 -10.65 -9.41
CA SER A 12 29.14 -10.93 -9.80
C SER A 12 28.23 -11.15 -8.58
N ALA A 13 28.70 -11.83 -7.54
CA ALA A 13 27.94 -12.02 -6.31
C ALA A 13 27.67 -10.68 -5.61
N ALA A 14 28.68 -9.81 -5.50
CA ALA A 14 28.52 -8.47 -4.95
C ALA A 14 27.51 -7.63 -5.73
N LEU A 15 27.52 -7.70 -7.07
CA LEU A 15 26.55 -6.99 -7.91
C LEU A 15 25.11 -7.52 -7.74
N TRP A 16 24.93 -8.83 -7.51
CA TRP A 16 23.62 -9.38 -7.18
C TRP A 16 23.12 -8.93 -5.82
N ILE A 17 23.99 -8.92 -4.80
CA ILE A 17 23.66 -8.42 -3.46
C ILE A 17 23.27 -6.94 -3.55
N ALA A 18 24.07 -6.12 -4.22
CA ALA A 18 23.76 -4.71 -4.42
C ALA A 18 22.42 -4.52 -5.16
N ALA A 19 22.17 -5.29 -6.23
CA ALA A 19 20.93 -5.21 -6.99
C ALA A 19 19.71 -5.59 -6.13
N PHE A 20 19.87 -6.60 -5.26
CA PHE A 20 18.84 -7.01 -4.31
C PHE A 20 18.54 -5.92 -3.28
N LEU A 21 19.57 -5.30 -2.69
CA LEU A 21 19.38 -4.22 -1.73
C LEU A 21 18.64 -3.02 -2.35
N VAL A 22 19.02 -2.62 -3.56
CA VAL A 22 18.32 -1.55 -4.30
C VAL A 22 16.88 -1.93 -4.62
N ALA A 23 16.63 -3.16 -5.08
CA ALA A 23 15.30 -3.66 -5.37
C ALA A 23 14.40 -3.63 -4.11
N VAL A 24 14.91 -4.07 -2.95
CA VAL A 24 14.19 -4.02 -1.67
C VAL A 24 13.92 -2.58 -1.25
N LEU A 25 14.90 -1.68 -1.37
CA LEU A 25 14.73 -0.27 -1.05
C LEU A 25 13.60 0.36 -1.88
N LEU A 26 13.60 0.12 -3.19
CA LEU A 26 12.56 0.61 -4.10
C LEU A 26 11.19 0.00 -3.79
N ALA A 27 11.14 -1.30 -3.47
CA ALA A 27 9.92 -1.98 -3.07
C ALA A 27 9.29 -1.37 -1.81
N VAL A 28 10.12 -1.09 -0.80
CA VAL A 28 9.70 -0.43 0.44
C VAL A 28 9.19 0.97 0.14
N PHE A 29 9.95 1.76 -0.62
CA PHE A 29 9.57 3.12 -1.01
C PHE A 29 8.23 3.18 -1.74
N GLN A 30 8.01 2.29 -2.73
CA GLN A 30 6.74 2.18 -3.46
C GLN A 30 5.59 1.78 -2.55
N ARG A 31 5.83 0.88 -1.59
CA ARG A 31 4.80 0.45 -0.65
C ARG A 31 4.41 1.56 0.33
N THR A 32 5.36 2.38 0.77
CA THR A 32 5.12 3.46 1.73
C THR A 32 4.53 4.71 1.09
N THR A 33 4.80 4.96 -0.19
CA THR A 33 4.25 6.11 -0.95
C THR A 33 3.02 5.75 -1.76
N GLY A 34 2.63 4.48 -1.77
CA GLY A 34 1.49 3.99 -2.53
C GLY A 34 0.16 4.59 -2.07
N PRO A 35 -0.84 4.71 -2.97
CA PRO A 35 -2.13 5.32 -2.65
C PRO A 35 -2.95 4.52 -1.62
N SER A 36 -2.64 3.24 -1.45
CA SER A 36 -3.25 2.38 -0.44
C SER A 36 -2.55 2.43 0.92
N TYR A 37 -1.46 3.20 1.07
CA TYR A 37 -0.80 3.36 2.36
C TYR A 37 -1.75 4.10 3.32
N PRO A 38 -1.96 3.60 4.56
CA PRO A 38 -2.87 4.24 5.51
C PRO A 38 -2.50 5.70 5.77
N ALA A 39 -3.50 6.57 5.84
CA ALA A 39 -3.30 7.93 6.31
C ALA A 39 -2.92 7.89 7.79
N ARG A 40 -1.84 8.58 8.16
CA ARG A 40 -1.34 8.66 9.52
C ARG A 40 -1.11 10.12 9.88
N GLY A 41 -1.39 10.45 11.13
CA GLY A 41 -1.15 11.77 11.67
C GLY A 41 -1.40 11.77 13.18
N SER A 42 -1.16 12.92 13.78
CA SER A 42 -1.56 13.22 15.14
C SER A 42 -2.51 14.40 15.11
N VAL A 43 -3.49 14.41 15.99
CA VAL A 43 -4.40 15.55 16.17
C VAL A 43 -4.60 15.77 17.65
N GLU A 44 -4.60 17.04 18.05
CA GLU A 44 -4.93 17.45 19.41
C GLU A 44 -6.45 17.53 19.56
N LEU A 45 -6.97 16.78 20.53
CA LEU A 45 -8.36 16.85 20.95
C LEU A 45 -8.61 18.19 21.63
N ALA A 46 -9.87 18.62 21.67
CA ALA A 46 -10.28 19.86 22.34
C ALA A 46 -9.83 19.97 23.82
N GLY A 47 -9.59 18.83 24.48
CA GLY A 47 -9.07 18.76 25.86
C GLY A 47 -7.55 18.85 26.00
N GLY A 48 -6.79 19.04 24.91
CA GLY A 48 -5.33 19.16 24.89
C GLY A 48 -4.57 17.83 24.80
N GLU A 49 -5.27 16.69 24.78
CA GLU A 49 -4.65 15.38 24.56
C GLU A 49 -4.46 15.11 23.07
N SER A 50 -3.32 14.54 22.68
CA SER A 50 -3.05 14.18 21.29
C SER A 50 -3.34 12.71 21.01
N ILE A 51 -4.02 12.43 19.89
CA ILE A 51 -4.25 11.07 19.41
C ILE A 51 -3.52 10.84 18.09
N THR A 52 -2.76 9.74 18.04
CA THR A 52 -2.13 9.28 16.79
C THR A 52 -3.06 8.31 16.09
N TYR A 53 -3.49 8.65 14.87
CA TYR A 53 -4.43 7.83 14.11
C TYR A 53 -3.76 7.10 12.94
N ARG A 54 -4.39 6.00 12.53
CA ARG A 54 -4.04 5.23 11.33
C ARG A 54 -5.31 4.84 10.59
N LEU A 55 -5.64 5.59 9.55
CA LEU A 55 -6.88 5.45 8.80
C LEU A 55 -6.63 4.69 7.48
N PRO A 56 -7.34 3.57 7.24
CA PRO A 56 -7.10 2.75 6.05
C PRO A 56 -7.59 3.41 4.75
N ARG A 57 -6.77 3.36 3.70
CA ARG A 57 -7.14 3.84 2.35
C ARG A 57 -7.63 2.74 1.40
N SER A 58 -7.85 1.51 1.91
CA SER A 58 -8.27 0.36 1.11
C SER A 58 -8.91 -0.72 1.99
N ASP A 59 -9.94 -1.42 1.50
CA ASP A 59 -10.64 -2.49 2.26
C ASP A 59 -9.94 -3.87 2.21
N GLU A 60 -8.96 -4.02 1.32
CA GLU A 60 -8.16 -5.25 1.13
C GLU A 60 -8.98 -6.51 0.76
N GLY A 61 -10.20 -6.37 0.26
CA GLY A 61 -11.04 -7.50 -0.18
C GLY A 61 -11.83 -8.16 0.94
N ARG A 62 -12.03 -7.47 2.07
CA ARG A 62 -12.80 -7.98 3.22
C ARG A 62 -14.30 -7.68 3.12
N GLY A 63 -14.70 -6.87 2.14
CA GLY A 63 -16.11 -6.52 1.91
C GLY A 63 -16.67 -5.46 2.86
N THR A 64 -15.93 -5.05 3.90
CA THR A 64 -16.24 -3.88 4.74
C THR A 64 -14.95 -3.16 5.08
N LEU A 65 -14.99 -1.82 5.13
CA LEU A 65 -13.82 -1.02 5.51
C LEU A 65 -13.88 -0.73 7.01
N ARG A 66 -13.10 -1.48 7.79
CA ARG A 66 -12.99 -1.30 9.24
C ARG A 66 -12.10 -0.09 9.55
N VAL A 67 -12.67 0.93 10.17
CA VAL A 67 -11.99 2.15 10.62
C VAL A 67 -11.82 2.09 12.14
N THR A 68 -10.64 2.44 12.62
CA THR A 68 -10.30 2.38 14.04
C THR A 68 -9.57 3.65 14.49
N ILE A 69 -9.93 4.14 15.67
CA ILE A 69 -9.31 5.28 16.34
C ILE A 69 -8.97 4.87 17.78
N PRO A 70 -7.80 5.26 18.33
CA PRO A 70 -7.49 5.03 19.74
C PRO A 70 -8.50 5.71 20.66
N LYS A 71 -8.84 5.05 21.76
CA LYS A 71 -9.69 5.57 22.84
C LYS A 71 -8.85 5.74 24.11
N PRO A 72 -8.07 6.82 24.24
CA PRO A 72 -7.23 7.04 25.43
C PRO A 72 -8.05 7.44 26.67
N LEU A 73 -9.23 8.04 26.47
CA LEU A 73 -10.15 8.47 27.54
C LEU A 73 -11.44 7.64 27.50
N ASP A 74 -11.96 7.29 28.67
CA ASP A 74 -13.16 6.45 28.81
C ASP A 74 -14.44 7.14 28.31
N ASP A 75 -14.51 8.46 28.43
CA ASP A 75 -15.63 9.32 28.02
C ASP A 75 -15.52 9.81 26.57
N LEU A 76 -14.56 9.28 25.81
CA LEU A 76 -14.41 9.58 24.40
C LEU A 76 -15.40 8.76 23.57
N ASP A 77 -16.24 9.46 22.82
CA ASP A 77 -17.13 8.91 21.80
C ASP A 77 -16.66 9.34 20.41
N ALA A 78 -17.02 8.57 19.38
CA ALA A 78 -16.68 8.94 18.02
C ALA A 78 -17.76 8.51 17.03
N VAL A 79 -17.93 9.34 16.00
CA VAL A 79 -18.81 9.08 14.87
C VAL A 79 -17.98 9.07 13.60
N LEU A 80 -18.14 8.02 12.80
CA LEU A 80 -17.55 7.90 11.48
C LEU A 80 -18.51 8.49 10.45
N GLU A 81 -18.15 9.63 9.89
CA GLU A 81 -18.86 10.25 8.78
C GLU A 81 -18.28 9.77 7.46
N TRP A 82 -19.11 9.21 6.57
CA TRP A 82 -18.65 8.74 5.26
C TRP A 82 -19.67 8.98 4.15
N ARG A 83 -19.19 9.05 2.90
CA ARG A 83 -20.02 9.06 1.70
C ARG A 83 -19.28 8.47 0.50
N ARG A 84 -19.99 8.30 -0.62
CA ARG A 84 -19.39 7.85 -1.88
C ARG A 84 -18.54 8.96 -2.49
N PHE A 85 -17.46 8.59 -3.18
CA PHE A 85 -16.58 9.53 -3.85
C PHE A 85 -16.45 9.20 -5.36
N PRO A 86 -16.46 10.20 -6.25
CA PRO A 86 -16.75 11.62 -5.99
C PRO A 86 -18.26 11.87 -6.02
N THR A 87 -18.86 12.27 -4.89
CA THR A 87 -20.26 12.71 -4.84
C THR A 87 -20.44 13.87 -3.86
N ASP A 88 -21.46 14.68 -4.08
CA ASP A 88 -21.88 15.74 -3.14
C ASP A 88 -23.01 15.28 -2.22
N GLU A 89 -23.22 13.96 -2.08
CA GLU A 89 -24.20 13.41 -1.15
C GLU A 89 -23.89 13.87 0.30
N PRO A 90 -24.91 14.01 1.16
CA PRO A 90 -24.67 14.26 2.57
C PRO A 90 -23.91 13.08 3.19
N TYR A 91 -23.09 13.38 4.19
CA TYR A 91 -22.38 12.36 4.96
C TYR A 91 -23.38 11.47 5.69
N ARG A 92 -23.09 10.17 5.71
CA ARG A 92 -23.77 9.18 6.54
C ARG A 92 -22.93 8.95 7.78
N GLU A 93 -23.61 8.84 8.91
CA GLU A 93 -22.97 8.67 10.21
C GLU A 93 -23.03 7.20 10.65
N LEU A 94 -21.92 6.72 11.22
CA LEU A 94 -21.82 5.43 11.89
C LEU A 94 -21.22 5.65 13.27
N ILE A 95 -21.98 5.32 14.31
CA ILE A 95 -21.47 5.38 15.69
C ILE A 95 -20.34 4.35 15.83
N MET A 96 -19.19 4.79 16.34
CA MET A 96 -18.07 3.90 16.61
C MET A 96 -18.26 3.24 17.98
N ALA A 97 -18.13 1.92 18.03
CA ALA A 97 -18.22 1.15 19.25
C ALA A 97 -16.83 0.86 19.83
N SER A 98 -16.73 0.81 21.16
CA SER A 98 -15.49 0.34 21.81
C SER A 98 -15.26 -1.13 21.49
N ASP A 99 -14.03 -1.49 21.14
CA ASP A 99 -13.62 -2.88 20.95
C ASP A 99 -13.14 -3.57 22.25
N GLY A 100 -13.17 -2.85 23.37
CA GLY A 100 -12.69 -3.34 24.67
C GLY A 100 -11.16 -3.36 24.83
N GLU A 101 -10.41 -3.04 23.78
CA GLU A 101 -8.95 -3.02 23.75
C GLU A 101 -8.40 -1.58 23.65
N GLY A 102 -9.19 -0.60 24.12
CA GLY A 102 -8.83 0.82 24.10
C GLY A 102 -8.95 1.46 22.72
N ARG A 103 -9.85 0.98 21.85
CA ARG A 103 -10.10 1.58 20.54
C ARG A 103 -11.59 1.69 20.22
N LEU A 104 -11.93 2.71 19.44
CA LEU A 104 -13.25 2.86 18.83
C LEU A 104 -13.20 2.33 17.41
N VAL A 105 -14.23 1.59 17.01
CA VAL A 105 -14.31 0.89 15.73
C VAL A 105 -15.67 1.11 15.08
N ALA A 106 -15.68 1.42 13.80
CA ALA A 106 -16.84 1.34 12.92
C ALA A 106 -16.46 0.72 11.58
N SER A 107 -17.42 0.12 10.89
CA SER A 107 -17.19 -0.54 9.60
C SER A 107 -18.08 0.08 8.53
N ILE A 108 -17.48 0.69 7.51
CA ILE A 108 -18.22 1.20 6.37
C ILE A 108 -18.72 -0.01 5.55
N PRO A 109 -20.02 -0.07 5.21
CA PRO A 109 -20.59 -1.15 4.43
C PRO A 109 -19.88 -1.38 3.10
N GLY A 110 -19.92 -2.61 2.61
CA GLY A 110 -19.32 -2.99 1.34
C GLY A 110 -19.78 -2.15 0.17
N GLN A 111 -18.82 -1.75 -0.67
CA GLN A 111 -19.08 -1.07 -1.94
C GLN A 111 -18.65 -1.96 -3.10
N PRO A 112 -19.15 -1.71 -4.33
CA PRO A 112 -18.68 -2.38 -5.53
C PRO A 112 -17.16 -2.28 -5.69
N ALA A 113 -16.56 -3.24 -6.39
CA ALA A 113 -15.14 -3.19 -6.72
C ALA A 113 -14.79 -1.87 -7.43
N ALA A 114 -13.63 -1.30 -7.11
CA ALA A 114 -13.15 0.01 -7.59
C ALA A 114 -13.92 1.24 -7.09
N ALA A 115 -15.03 1.08 -6.36
CA ALA A 115 -15.70 2.20 -5.74
C ALA A 115 -14.77 2.91 -4.74
N LYS A 116 -14.95 4.22 -4.62
CA LYS A 116 -14.25 5.02 -3.63
C LYS A 116 -15.27 5.57 -2.64
N VAL A 117 -14.85 5.67 -1.40
CA VAL A 117 -15.57 6.40 -0.35
C VAL A 117 -14.62 7.43 0.21
N GLU A 118 -15.17 8.53 0.68
CA GLU A 118 -14.45 9.46 1.54
C GLU A 118 -15.07 9.46 2.92
N TYR A 119 -14.23 9.58 3.94
CA TYR A 119 -14.68 9.55 5.31
C TYR A 119 -13.76 10.33 6.24
N ARG A 120 -14.31 10.72 7.39
CA ARG A 120 -13.61 11.34 8.51
C ARG A 120 -14.25 10.88 9.81
N VAL A 121 -13.51 11.00 10.91
CA VAL A 121 -14.01 10.66 12.23
C VAL A 121 -14.21 11.94 13.04
N VAL A 122 -15.39 12.13 13.58
CA VAL A 122 -15.70 13.19 14.54
C VAL A 122 -15.59 12.58 15.93
N VAL A 123 -14.56 12.99 16.66
CA VAL A 123 -14.30 12.54 18.03
C VAL A 123 -14.91 13.56 18.98
N SER A 124 -15.75 13.12 19.91
CA SER A 124 -16.42 13.96 20.90
C SER A 124 -16.01 13.56 22.31
N GLY A 125 -15.63 14.53 23.12
CA GLY A 125 -15.37 14.35 24.55
C GLY A 125 -15.93 15.52 25.35
N ARG A 126 -15.66 15.55 26.66
CA ARG A 126 -16.17 16.61 27.57
C ARG A 126 -15.81 18.04 27.15
N ALA A 127 -14.65 18.22 26.54
CA ALA A 127 -14.13 19.54 26.15
C ALA A 127 -14.63 20.03 24.77
N GLY A 128 -15.31 19.17 24.00
CA GLY A 128 -15.80 19.49 22.65
C GLY A 128 -15.53 18.37 21.64
N SER A 129 -15.76 18.70 20.36
CA SER A 129 -15.58 17.77 19.23
C SER A 129 -14.40 18.17 18.33
N THR A 130 -13.66 17.19 17.85
CA THR A 130 -12.53 17.35 16.93
C THR A 130 -12.69 16.43 15.72
N ILE A 131 -12.39 16.93 14.51
CA ILE A 131 -12.45 16.15 13.26
C ILE A 131 -11.08 15.52 12.97
N VAL A 132 -11.08 14.26 12.53
CA VAL A 132 -9.89 13.46 12.28
C VAL A 132 -10.01 12.76 10.91
N PRO A 133 -9.15 13.08 9.93
CA PRO A 133 -8.11 14.12 9.91
C PRO A 133 -8.69 15.55 9.89
N ALA A 134 -7.91 16.53 10.35
CA ALA A 134 -8.34 17.94 10.40
C ALA A 134 -8.36 18.62 9.01
N ASP A 135 -7.43 18.27 8.12
CA ASP A 135 -7.24 18.96 6.85
C ASP A 135 -8.22 18.47 5.77
N GLU A 136 -8.14 17.17 5.45
CA GLU A 136 -8.90 16.55 4.36
C GLU A 136 -9.44 15.17 4.74
N PRO A 137 -10.64 14.80 4.23
CA PRO A 137 -11.21 13.48 4.45
C PRO A 137 -10.35 12.40 3.78
N VAL A 138 -10.35 11.21 4.38
CA VAL A 138 -9.60 10.07 3.85
C VAL A 138 -10.40 9.44 2.72
N VAL A 139 -9.82 9.40 1.52
CA VAL A 139 -10.37 8.64 0.41
C VAL A 139 -9.86 7.20 0.47
N ALA A 140 -10.78 6.25 0.59
CA ALA A 140 -10.50 4.82 0.55
C ALA A 140 -11.09 4.17 -0.70
N ARG A 141 -10.36 3.22 -1.27
CA ARG A 141 -10.80 2.47 -2.45
C ARG A 141 -11.15 1.03 -2.10
N TYR A 142 -12.29 0.57 -2.61
CA TYR A 142 -12.69 -0.82 -2.48
C TYR A 142 -12.04 -1.70 -3.54
N ARG A 143 -11.61 -2.89 -3.13
CA ARG A 143 -10.92 -3.87 -3.97
C ARG A 143 -11.59 -5.25 -3.84
N GLY A 144 -11.77 -5.93 -4.96
CA GLY A 144 -12.12 -7.34 -4.99
C GLY A 144 -10.96 -8.24 -4.53
N SER A 145 -11.28 -9.46 -4.11
CA SER A 145 -10.27 -10.47 -3.82
C SER A 145 -9.59 -10.92 -5.12
N VAL A 146 -8.25 -10.97 -5.11
CA VAL A 146 -7.47 -11.48 -6.24
C VAL A 146 -7.01 -12.89 -5.91
N PRO A 147 -7.30 -13.89 -6.77
CA PRO A 147 -6.84 -15.26 -6.55
C PRO A 147 -5.32 -15.33 -6.37
N ALA A 148 -4.88 -16.04 -5.33
CA ALA A 148 -3.46 -16.18 -5.01
C ALA A 148 -2.65 -16.78 -6.17
N GLY A 149 -3.25 -17.70 -6.93
CA GLY A 149 -2.64 -18.31 -8.12
C GLY A 149 -2.35 -17.33 -9.26
N VAL A 150 -2.93 -16.13 -9.26
CA VAL A 150 -2.61 -15.05 -10.21
C VAL A 150 -1.74 -13.99 -9.56
N LEU A 151 -2.07 -13.60 -8.32
CA LEU A 151 -1.36 -12.55 -7.60
C LEU A 151 0.10 -12.92 -7.30
N ILE A 152 0.37 -14.14 -6.85
CA ILE A 152 1.72 -14.59 -6.51
C ILE A 152 2.62 -14.60 -7.75
N PRO A 153 2.25 -15.23 -8.88
CA PRO A 153 3.07 -15.15 -10.10
C PRO A 153 3.30 -13.73 -10.59
N HIS A 154 2.30 -12.85 -10.54
CA HIS A 154 2.44 -11.45 -10.92
C HIS A 154 3.52 -10.75 -10.08
N ILE A 155 3.42 -10.85 -8.75
CA ILE A 155 4.34 -10.23 -7.80
C ILE A 155 5.76 -10.76 -8.02
N LEU A 156 5.93 -12.07 -8.16
CA LEU A 156 7.23 -12.69 -8.40
C LEU A 156 7.85 -12.21 -9.72
N ALA A 157 7.06 -12.16 -10.80
CA ALA A 157 7.54 -11.67 -12.10
C ALA A 157 7.98 -10.19 -12.03
N MET A 158 7.22 -9.34 -11.36
CA MET A 158 7.55 -7.91 -11.21
C MET A 158 8.82 -7.70 -10.38
N PHE A 159 8.95 -8.36 -9.22
CA PHE A 159 10.14 -8.25 -8.37
C PHE A 159 11.37 -8.86 -9.04
N ALA A 160 11.23 -10.01 -9.71
CA ALA A 160 12.31 -10.61 -10.48
C ALA A 160 12.75 -9.70 -11.64
N SER A 161 11.81 -9.10 -12.36
CA SER A 161 12.11 -8.12 -13.42
C SER A 161 12.93 -6.95 -12.88
N MET A 162 12.49 -6.34 -11.79
CA MET A 162 13.19 -5.22 -11.15
C MET A 162 14.61 -5.63 -10.72
N LEU A 163 14.75 -6.77 -10.02
CA LEU A 163 16.04 -7.27 -9.58
C LEU A 163 17.02 -7.50 -10.75
N VAL A 164 16.57 -8.21 -11.79
CA VAL A 164 17.39 -8.52 -12.98
C VAL A 164 17.74 -7.24 -13.74
N SER A 165 16.83 -6.27 -13.83
CA SER A 165 17.10 -4.97 -14.48
C SER A 165 18.17 -4.16 -13.73
N THR A 166 18.12 -4.11 -12.39
CA THR A 166 19.14 -3.44 -11.58
C THR A 166 20.48 -4.14 -11.71
N ARG A 167 20.48 -5.48 -11.77
CA ARG A 167 21.70 -6.26 -12.03
C ARG A 167 22.26 -5.98 -13.42
N ALA A 168 21.41 -5.80 -14.44
CA ALA A 168 21.82 -5.43 -15.78
C ALA A 168 22.45 -4.03 -15.81
N LEU A 169 21.85 -3.05 -15.11
CA LEU A 169 22.40 -1.71 -14.96
C LEU A 169 23.82 -1.76 -14.38
N PHE A 170 24.04 -2.50 -13.30
CA PHE A 170 25.37 -2.62 -12.71
C PHE A 170 26.38 -3.37 -13.60
N GLU A 171 25.93 -4.28 -14.47
CA GLU A 171 26.83 -4.90 -15.45
C GLU A 171 27.30 -3.88 -16.50
N VAL A 172 26.39 -3.01 -16.96
CA VAL A 172 26.70 -1.99 -17.97
C VAL A 172 27.60 -0.89 -17.41
N LEU A 173 27.44 -0.53 -16.13
CA LEU A 173 28.29 0.46 -15.46
C LEU A 173 29.70 -0.07 -15.14
N ARG A 174 29.92 -1.39 -15.23
CA ARG A 174 31.22 -1.99 -14.96
C ARG A 174 32.16 -1.78 -16.17
N PRO A 175 33.41 -1.33 -15.95
CA PRO A 175 34.41 -1.31 -17.00
C PRO A 175 34.70 -2.72 -17.52
N GLY A 176 34.54 -2.95 -18.83
CA GLY A 176 34.78 -4.23 -19.47
C GLY A 176 34.02 -4.41 -20.78
N PRO A 177 34.13 -5.59 -21.43
CA PRO A 177 33.30 -5.90 -22.58
C PRO A 177 31.83 -5.89 -22.17
N LEU A 178 30.97 -5.32 -23.02
CA LEU A 178 29.53 -5.22 -22.79
C LEU A 178 28.91 -6.63 -22.63
N GLY A 179 28.82 -7.08 -21.39
CA GLY A 179 28.00 -8.20 -20.95
C GLY A 179 26.67 -7.67 -20.45
N GLY A 180 25.59 -8.44 -20.58
CA GLY A 180 24.30 -8.07 -19.99
C GLY A 180 23.09 -8.13 -20.92
N ARG A 181 23.27 -8.34 -22.23
CA ARG A 181 22.13 -8.52 -23.17
C ARG A 181 21.15 -9.59 -22.69
N ARG A 182 21.64 -10.71 -22.15
CA ARG A 182 20.79 -11.75 -21.56
C ARG A 182 20.00 -11.23 -20.36
N LEU A 183 20.63 -10.47 -19.45
CA LEU A 183 19.93 -9.89 -18.30
C LEU A 183 18.83 -8.92 -18.74
N ILE A 184 19.12 -8.05 -19.72
CA ILE A 184 18.15 -7.10 -20.27
C ILE A 184 16.96 -7.83 -20.91
N LEU A 185 17.22 -8.84 -21.73
CA LEU A 185 16.17 -9.64 -22.36
C LEU A 185 15.35 -10.42 -21.32
N THR A 186 15.99 -10.98 -20.30
CA THR A 186 15.31 -11.66 -19.20
C THR A 186 14.44 -10.69 -18.39
N SER A 187 14.94 -9.51 -18.02
CA SER A 187 14.13 -8.50 -17.32
C SER A 187 12.96 -8.03 -18.17
N MET A 188 13.19 -7.82 -19.47
CA MET A 188 12.12 -7.42 -20.40
C MET A 188 11.04 -8.51 -20.50
N GLY A 189 11.42 -9.78 -20.64
CA GLY A 189 10.46 -10.89 -20.67
C GLY A 189 9.66 -10.99 -19.38
N LEU A 190 10.31 -10.86 -18.22
CA LEU A 190 9.64 -10.84 -16.91
C LEU A 190 8.69 -9.64 -16.77
N LEU A 191 9.09 -8.46 -17.25
CA LEU A 191 8.24 -7.26 -17.23
C LEU A 191 7.02 -7.41 -18.14
N VAL A 192 7.16 -8.00 -19.32
CA VAL A 192 6.03 -8.24 -20.22
C VAL A 192 5.05 -9.22 -19.59
N VAL A 193 5.53 -10.37 -19.10
CA VAL A 193 4.67 -11.37 -18.47
C VAL A 193 4.04 -10.83 -17.18
N GLY A 194 4.83 -10.24 -16.29
CA GLY A 194 4.36 -9.69 -15.02
C GLY A 194 3.47 -8.48 -15.21
N GLY A 195 3.93 -7.49 -15.97
CA GLY A 195 3.31 -6.18 -16.11
C GLY A 195 2.20 -6.13 -17.15
N LEU A 196 2.41 -6.65 -18.35
CA LEU A 196 1.46 -6.51 -19.47
C LEU A 196 0.47 -7.68 -19.59
N VAL A 197 0.81 -8.87 -19.07
CA VAL A 197 -0.10 -10.02 -19.09
C VAL A 197 -0.77 -10.20 -17.73
N LEU A 198 0.01 -10.47 -16.69
CA LEU A 198 -0.55 -10.76 -15.36
C LEU A 198 -1.11 -9.50 -14.67
N GLY A 199 -0.52 -8.32 -14.94
CA GLY A 199 -0.98 -7.03 -14.38
C GLY A 199 -2.44 -6.72 -14.68
N PRO A 200 -2.88 -6.68 -15.96
CA PRO A 200 -4.28 -6.47 -16.32
C PRO A 200 -5.22 -7.55 -15.76
N ILE A 201 -4.77 -8.80 -15.66
CA ILE A 201 -5.57 -9.87 -15.07
C ILE A 201 -5.79 -9.59 -13.57
N VAL A 202 -4.74 -9.21 -12.84
CA VAL A 202 -4.84 -8.80 -11.43
C VAL A 202 -5.77 -7.60 -11.28
N GLN A 203 -5.66 -6.58 -12.16
CA GLN A 203 -6.53 -5.40 -12.14
C GLN A 203 -7.99 -5.77 -12.38
N LYS A 204 -8.27 -6.68 -13.33
CA LYS A 204 -9.63 -7.18 -13.59
C LYS A 204 -10.23 -7.84 -12.35
N PHE A 205 -9.49 -8.71 -11.66
CA PHE A 205 -9.97 -9.32 -10.42
C PHE A 205 -10.15 -8.29 -9.29
N ALA A 206 -9.22 -7.34 -9.17
CA ALA A 206 -9.21 -6.35 -8.11
C ALA A 206 -10.30 -5.28 -8.27
N PHE A 207 -10.65 -4.92 -9.51
CA PHE A 207 -11.43 -3.71 -9.79
C PHE A 207 -12.58 -3.92 -10.78
N GLY A 208 -12.70 -5.10 -11.40
CA GLY A 208 -13.75 -5.36 -12.39
C GLY A 208 -13.61 -4.58 -13.69
N ALA A 209 -12.48 -3.88 -13.90
CA ALA A 209 -12.20 -3.05 -15.07
C ALA A 209 -10.84 -3.41 -15.68
N PHE A 210 -10.68 -3.16 -16.99
CA PHE A 210 -9.42 -3.25 -17.74
C PHE A 210 -8.77 -1.87 -17.85
#